data_AF-A0A351J923-F1
#
_entry.id   AF-A0A351J923-F1
#
_cell.length_a   1.000
_cell.length_b   1.000
_cell.length_c   1.000
_cell.angle_alpha   90.00
_cell.angle_beta   90.00
_cell.angle_gamma   90.00
#
_symmetry.space_group_name_H-M   'P 1'
#
loop_
_entity.id
_entity.type
_entity.pdbx_description
1 polymer ?
#
loop_
_entity_poly.entity_id
_entity_poly.type
_entity_poly.pdbx_seq_one_letter_code
_entity_poly.pdbx_strand_id
1 'polypeptide(L)'
;LLDVLSGAKVTDPEELVISREEFVDIEHKMGEFLSDLEWKVLMSYLDGRSYQEIAQELNRHVKSIDNALQRVKRKLERYLEKRDEC
;
A
#
# COMPACT_ATOMS: atom_id res chain seq x y z
N LEU A 1 -8.08 -11.89 20.50
CA LEU A 1 -6.63 -11.64 20.66
C LEU A 1 -6.03 -11.89 19.28
N LEU A 2 -5.84 -10.86 18.47
CA LEU A 2 -5.13 -11.03 17.20
C LEU A 2 -3.67 -10.68 17.47
N ASP A 3 -2.85 -11.72 17.55
CA ASP A 3 -1.40 -11.59 17.54
C ASP A 3 -0.97 -10.99 16.21
N VAL A 4 -0.43 -9.77 16.28
CA VAL A 4 0.22 -9.07 15.18
C VAL A 4 1.70 -9.30 15.33
N LEU A 5 2.21 -10.41 14.77
CA LEU A 5 3.63 -10.56 14.47
C LEU A 5 3.78 -11.54 13.31
N SER A 6 4.43 -11.11 12.22
CA SER A 6 5.63 -11.78 11.71
C SER A 6 5.88 -11.42 10.25
N GLY A 7 6.82 -10.50 10.01
CA GLY A 7 7.87 -10.55 8.98
C GLY A 7 7.60 -11.27 7.64
N ALA A 8 6.41 -11.14 7.07
CA ALA A 8 6.13 -11.67 5.75
C ALA A 8 6.63 -10.62 4.76
N LYS A 9 7.61 -11.00 3.93
CA LYS A 9 7.78 -10.36 2.62
C LYS A 9 6.38 -10.24 2.03
N VAL A 10 5.89 -9.03 1.88
CA VAL A 10 4.59 -8.79 1.27
C VAL A 10 4.72 -9.43 -0.11
N THR A 11 4.13 -10.59 -0.38
CA THR A 11 4.19 -11.22 -1.71
C THR A 11 2.98 -10.81 -2.53
N ASP A 12 1.91 -10.41 -1.86
CA ASP A 12 0.62 -10.14 -2.47
C ASP A 12 0.03 -8.83 -1.90
N PRO A 13 -0.57 -7.96 -2.74
CA PRO A 13 -1.25 -6.75 -2.27
C PRO A 13 -2.34 -7.04 -1.22
N GLU A 14 -2.94 -8.24 -1.28
CA GLU A 14 -3.96 -8.76 -0.36
C GLU A 14 -3.44 -9.08 1.04
N GLU A 15 -2.14 -9.29 1.19
CA GLU A 15 -1.47 -9.51 2.48
C GLU A 15 -0.89 -8.21 3.05
N LEU A 16 -1.11 -7.08 2.37
CA LEU A 16 -0.58 -5.77 2.74
C LEU A 16 -1.44 -5.17 3.86
N VAL A 17 -1.30 -5.75 5.06
CA VAL A 17 -1.95 -5.28 6.28
C VAL A 17 -1.02 -4.31 6.98
N ILE A 18 -1.34 -3.03 6.91
CA ILE A 18 -0.65 -1.97 7.65
C ILE A 18 -1.53 -1.60 8.85
N SER A 19 -0.97 -1.58 10.05
CA SER A 19 -1.71 -1.12 11.22
C SER A 19 -2.04 0.37 11.11
N ARG A 20 -3.11 0.85 11.76
CA ARG A 20 -3.47 2.29 11.69
C ARG A 20 -2.38 3.21 12.25
N GLU A 21 -1.59 2.73 13.21
CA GLU A 21 -0.47 3.47 13.79
C GLU A 21 0.73 3.53 12.83
N GLU A 22 1.07 2.41 12.19
CA GLU A 22 2.06 2.40 11.11
C GLU A 22 1.59 3.22 9.93
N PHE A 23 0.29 3.23 9.63
CA PHE A 23 -0.28 3.99 8.54
C PHE A 23 -0.04 5.48 8.72
N VAL A 24 -0.19 6.05 9.92
CA VAL A 24 0.04 7.49 10.16
C VAL A 24 1.53 7.85 9.99
N ASP A 25 2.42 7.00 10.48
CA ASP A 25 3.87 7.24 10.32
C ASP A 25 4.32 7.04 8.87
N ILE A 26 3.74 6.05 8.19
CA ILE A 26 3.97 5.77 6.78
C ILE A 26 3.33 6.84 5.89
N GLU A 27 2.15 7.38 6.21
CA GLU A 27 1.43 8.41 5.46
C GLU A 27 2.29 9.65 5.25
N HIS A 28 2.96 10.10 6.31
CA HIS A 28 3.82 11.26 6.23
C HIS A 28 5.05 11.04 5.34
N LYS A 29 5.70 9.85 5.42
CA LYS A 29 6.80 9.49 4.51
C LYS A 29 6.29 9.20 3.09
N MET A 30 5.14 8.57 2.95
CA MET A 30 4.54 8.16 1.67
C MET A 30 4.15 9.36 0.81
N GLY A 31 3.65 10.43 1.42
CA GLY A 31 3.40 11.68 0.71
C GLY A 31 4.63 12.22 -0.02
N GLU A 32 5.84 11.89 0.44
CA GLU A 32 7.10 12.34 -0.18
C GLU A 32 7.60 11.40 -1.29
N PHE A 33 7.22 10.11 -1.29
CA PHE A 33 7.77 9.12 -2.24
C PHE A 33 6.74 8.45 -3.16
N LEU A 34 5.45 8.47 -2.82
CA LEU A 34 4.37 8.01 -3.68
C LEU A 34 3.89 9.16 -4.57
N SER A 35 3.57 8.83 -5.82
CA SER A 35 2.84 9.76 -6.67
C SER A 35 1.39 9.88 -6.23
N ASP A 36 0.73 11.00 -6.57
CA ASP A 36 -0.70 11.22 -6.28
C ASP A 36 -1.60 10.05 -6.70
N LEU A 37 -1.27 9.40 -7.82
CA LEU A 37 -2.02 8.25 -8.30
C LEU A 37 -1.81 7.03 -7.40
N GLU A 38 -0.56 6.76 -7.02
CA GLU A 38 -0.21 5.65 -6.14
C GLU A 38 -0.82 5.83 -4.75
N TRP A 39 -0.81 7.06 -4.24
CA TRP A 39 -1.47 7.42 -2.99
C TRP A 39 -2.97 7.14 -3.05
N LYS A 40 -3.67 7.68 -4.06
CA LYS A 40 -5.12 7.47 -4.22
C LYS A 40 -5.48 5.99 -4.36
N VAL A 41 -4.70 5.23 -5.13
CA VAL A 41 -4.90 3.79 -5.30
C VAL A 41 -4.74 3.06 -3.97
N LEU A 42 -3.71 3.37 -3.18
CA LEU A 42 -3.48 2.77 -1.88
C LEU A 42 -4.59 3.13 -0.88
N MET A 43 -5.02 4.39 -0.82
CA MET A 43 -6.09 4.83 0.08
C MET A 43 -7.40 4.09 -0.21
N SER A 44 -7.84 4.08 -1.48
CA SER A 44 -9.08 3.38 -1.85
C SER A 44 -8.98 1.87 -1.58
N TYR A 45 -7.79 1.29 -1.69
CA TYR A 45 -7.57 -0.12 -1.36
C TYR A 45 -7.68 -0.40 0.15
N LEU A 46 -7.08 0.45 0.99
CA LEU A 46 -7.16 0.34 2.46
C LEU A 46 -8.58 0.61 2.99
N ASP A 47 -9.37 1.42 2.27
CA ASP A 47 -10.82 1.58 2.49
C ASP A 47 -11.63 0.31 2.15
N GLY A 48 -10.98 -0.76 1.67
CA GLY A 48 -11.61 -2.03 1.34
C GLY A 48 -12.27 -2.09 -0.04
N ARG A 49 -11.97 -1.13 -0.93
CA ARG A 49 -12.51 -1.13 -2.30
C ARG A 49 -11.79 -2.16 -3.16
N SER A 50 -12.55 -2.84 -4.01
CA SER A 50 -12.01 -3.77 -5.00
C SER A 50 -11.24 -3.04 -6.12
N TYR A 51 -10.33 -3.73 -6.80
CA TYR A 51 -9.58 -3.16 -7.92
C TYR A 51 -10.47 -2.60 -9.04
N GLN A 52 -11.67 -3.17 -9.22
CA GLN A 52 -12.64 -2.73 -10.21
C GLN A 52 -13.30 -1.41 -9.81
N GLU A 53 -13.64 -1.25 -8.53
CA GLU A 53 -14.21 0.00 -8.00
C GLU A 53 -13.18 1.13 -8.05
N ILE A 54 -11.93 0.86 -7.69
CA ILE A 54 -10.82 1.83 -7.78
C ILE A 54 -10.57 2.22 -9.23
N ALA A 55 -10.61 1.26 -10.16
CA ALA A 55 -10.46 1.50 -11.59
C ALA A 55 -11.58 2.42 -12.13
N GLN A 56 -12.83 2.17 -11.73
CA GLN A 56 -13.96 3.02 -12.09
C GLN A 56 -13.84 4.42 -11.50
N GLU A 57 -13.50 4.53 -10.21
CA GLU A 57 -13.35 5.81 -9.50
C GLU A 57 -12.25 6.69 -10.11
N LEU A 58 -11.10 6.09 -10.42
CA LEU A 58 -9.95 6.83 -10.98
C LEU A 58 -10.02 6.95 -12.50
N ASN A 59 -11.07 6.40 -13.14
CA ASN A 59 -11.22 6.31 -14.59
C ASN A 59 -9.96 5.73 -15.28
N ARG A 60 -9.46 4.60 -14.72
CA ARG A 60 -8.28 3.89 -15.20
C ARG A 60 -8.62 2.43 -15.45
N HIS A 61 -7.79 1.77 -16.23
CA HIS A 61 -7.92 0.33 -16.43
C HIS A 61 -7.48 -0.42 -15.16
N VAL A 62 -8.14 -1.55 -14.85
CA VAL A 62 -7.82 -2.40 -13.67
C VAL A 62 -6.34 -2.78 -13.64
N LYS A 63 -5.74 -3.10 -14.79
CA LYS A 63 -4.28 -3.34 -14.93
C LYS A 63 -3.41 -2.17 -14.49
N SER A 64 -3.87 -0.93 -14.70
CA SER A 64 -3.15 0.26 -14.24
C SER A 64 -3.21 0.41 -12.72
N ILE A 65 -4.31 -0.02 -12.09
CA ILE A 65 -4.46 -0.07 -10.63
C ILE A 65 -3.50 -1.12 -10.03
N ASP A 66 -3.50 -2.33 -10.58
CA ASP A 66 -2.55 -3.38 -10.19
C ASP A 66 -1.08 -2.92 -10.34
N ASN A 67 -0.72 -2.35 -11.49
CA ASN A 67 0.61 -1.78 -11.69
C ASN A 67 0.95 -0.66 -10.68
N ALA A 68 -0.03 0.12 -10.23
CA ALA A 68 0.18 1.15 -9.21
C ALA A 68 0.39 0.52 -7.83
N LEU A 69 -0.43 -0.45 -7.43
CA LEU A 69 -0.27 -1.19 -6.18
C LEU A 69 1.07 -1.93 -6.12
N GLN A 70 1.51 -2.55 -7.21
CA GLN A 70 2.82 -3.19 -7.28
C GLN A 70 3.97 -2.19 -7.06
N ARG A 71 3.87 -0.97 -7.59
CA ARG A 71 4.87 0.08 -7.34
C ARG A 71 4.83 0.56 -5.89
N VAL A 72 3.65 0.78 -5.34
CA VAL A 72 3.46 1.14 -3.93
C VAL A 72 4.11 0.10 -3.03
N LYS A 73 3.82 -1.18 -3.29
CA LYS A 73 4.36 -2.31 -2.56
C LYS A 73 5.89 -2.35 -2.58
N ARG A 74 6.53 -2.24 -3.75
CA ARG A 74 8.00 -2.23 -3.83
C ARG A 74 8.62 -1.05 -3.07
N LYS A 75 7.95 0.09 -3.04
CA LYS A 75 8.42 1.26 -2.29
C LYS A 75 8.28 1.03 -0.78
N LEU A 76 7.17 0.41 -0.35
CA LEU A 76 6.92 -0.02 1.01
C LEU A 76 7.93 -1.06 1.51
N GLU A 77 8.17 -2.13 0.74
CA GLU A 77 9.15 -3.16 1.08
C GLU A 77 10.52 -2.53 1.35
N ARG A 78 11.00 -1.67 0.45
CA ARG A 78 12.28 -0.96 0.60
C ARG A 78 12.30 0.01 1.79
N TYR A 79 11.15 0.55 2.17
CA TYR A 79 11.04 1.43 3.33
C TYR A 79 11.10 0.63 4.64
N LEU A 80 10.39 -0.49 4.70
CA LEU A 80 10.37 -1.38 5.87
C LEU A 80 11.74 -2.06 6.07
N GLU A 81 12.38 -2.55 5.00
CA GLU A 81 13.75 -3.08 5.05
C GLU A 81 14.73 -2.05 5.64
N LYS A 82 14.64 -0.78 5.23
CA LYS A 82 15.47 0.30 5.79
C LYS A 82 15.15 0.64 7.24
N ARG A 83 13.91 0.40 7.69
CA ARG A 83 13.49 0.64 9.09
C ARG A 83 14.02 -0.45 10.01
N ASP A 84 14.00 -1.70 9.56
CA ASP A 84 14.45 -2.86 10.36
C ASP A 84 15.98 -2.95 10.48
N GLU A 85 16.73 -2.26 9.61
CA GLU A 85 18.19 -2.14 9.70
C GLU A 85 18.69 -1.11 10.74
N CYS A 86 17.80 -0.44 11.48
CA CYS A 86 18.14 0.59 12.49
C CYS A 86 17.94 0.13 13.94
#